data_AF-A0A8J1ZEG6-F1
#
_entry.id   AF-A0A8J1ZEG6-F1
#
_cell.length_a   1.000
_cell.length_b   1.000
_cell.length_c   1.000
_cell.angle_alpha   90.00
_cell.angle_beta   90.00
_cell.angle_gamma   90.00
#
_symmetry.space_group_name_H-M   'P 1'
#
loop_
_entity.id
_entity.type
_entity.pdbx_description
1 polymer ?
#
loop_
_entity_poly.entity_id
_entity_poly.type
_entity_poly.pdbx_seq_one_letter_code
_entity_poly.pdbx_strand_id
1 'polypeptide(L)'
;MIDLKNQERENCSSLAHSLDKQTKEIMASDSVQVSAKKAAAGVPIEIDLGALQRGLTVGDITKRLAERESITDLSAVNLICKGKQLKDAALSLQGVLDLIGDSSGATLNLVYLVRKSAGTSSTAASSSSGAAASSSTTTAAPAVPHSSTTTSGSGTRTLLLIRHGQCCREGEADVLKELTSFGHKQAVQTAELVHEKIVKQLPNRDDPNKQLTALLYSSSRRATQTALKLTESDKLPDITTWNADILRETDPASNPMRAEEAYGRLFEPNLNSDGTPGPDLTLVVVAHNNIILYFLMRAAGIDMERAAKAWKMFTLRHASITKIEIIPHDTFIDDLGRKSGLKRIVSVGAAGHISDGVMTWENIKGPDLSLETGDGPIRKKLSGRSVIMVCAPSEDDASTEEHAAKKQKISMQELHNRVEQTAAHLKLLSSFMVSGQNLSVVSTNSLASTAHVIAQRFRGINPQIMPDSVVEHPEGAFLQFFGIPPTDNKARETVILIAPKKPLIYCLMRALYFEQEEAMKLVAAGTYGAIGSLSLTVVNVRADSSKKVLTVGDCGHLN
;
A
#
# COMPACT_ATOMS: atom_id res chain seq x y z
N MET A 1 -64.26 54.32 17.54
CA MET A 1 -63.26 54.93 16.62
C MET A 1 -61.82 54.68 17.08
N ILE A 2 -61.52 54.70 18.39
CA ILE A 2 -60.19 54.34 18.93
C ILE A 2 -59.90 52.82 18.75
N ASP A 3 -60.88 51.95 19.00
CA ASP A 3 -60.68 50.49 18.85
C ASP A 3 -60.39 50.05 17.41
N LEU A 4 -61.04 50.68 16.42
CA LEU A 4 -60.77 50.44 15.00
C LEU A 4 -59.33 50.83 14.62
N LYS A 5 -58.81 51.94 15.14
CA LYS A 5 -57.42 52.36 14.89
C LYS A 5 -56.40 51.44 15.57
N ASN A 6 -56.74 50.84 16.70
CA ASN A 6 -55.87 49.87 17.37
C ASN A 6 -55.84 48.54 16.63
N GLN A 7 -57.00 48.07 16.15
CA GLN A 7 -57.10 46.86 15.33
C GLN A 7 -56.36 46.99 13.98
N GLU A 8 -56.42 48.15 13.33
CA GLU A 8 -55.65 48.43 12.12
C GLU A 8 -54.13 48.42 12.38
N ARG A 9 -53.67 48.96 13.52
CA ARG A 9 -52.25 48.92 13.91
C ARG A 9 -51.75 47.51 14.18
N GLU A 10 -52.53 46.67 14.87
CA GLU A 10 -52.17 45.28 15.12
C GLU A 10 -52.12 44.47 13.83
N ASN A 11 -53.07 44.69 12.91
CA ASN A 11 -53.06 44.06 11.59
C ASN A 11 -51.86 44.48 10.74
N CYS A 12 -51.49 45.77 10.74
CA CYS A 12 -50.28 46.24 10.06
C CYS A 12 -48.99 45.66 10.66
N SER A 13 -48.91 45.53 11.99
CA SER A 13 -47.76 44.93 12.66
C SER A 13 -47.61 43.44 12.35
N SER A 14 -48.73 42.70 12.32
CA SER A 14 -48.76 41.28 11.95
C SER A 14 -48.35 41.06 10.50
N LEU A 15 -48.86 41.89 9.58
CA LEU A 15 -48.51 41.82 8.17
C LEU A 15 -47.03 42.14 7.92
N ALA A 16 -46.48 43.15 8.61
CA ALA A 16 -45.06 43.50 8.52
C ALA A 16 -44.15 42.36 9.02
N HIS A 17 -44.53 41.69 10.11
CA HIS A 17 -43.78 40.53 10.62
C HIS A 17 -43.85 39.33 9.68
N SER A 18 -45.01 39.09 9.07
CA SER A 18 -45.20 38.02 8.08
C SER A 18 -44.36 38.25 6.82
N LEU A 19 -44.34 39.49 6.30
CA LEU A 19 -43.54 39.87 5.13
C LEU A 19 -42.03 39.81 5.40
N ASP A 20 -41.57 40.23 6.58
CA ASP A 20 -40.17 40.11 7.00
C ASP A 20 -39.74 38.65 7.11
N LYS A 21 -40.60 37.78 7.68
CA LYS A 21 -40.35 36.34 7.76
C LYS A 21 -40.29 35.70 6.37
N GLN A 22 -41.24 36.01 5.49
CA GLN A 22 -41.28 35.46 4.13
C GLN A 22 -40.08 35.94 3.29
N THR A 23 -39.66 37.19 3.47
CA THR A 23 -38.47 37.73 2.79
C THR A 23 -37.19 37.06 3.30
N LYS A 24 -37.07 36.81 4.61
CA LYS A 24 -35.95 36.06 5.19
C LYS A 24 -35.92 34.59 4.72
N GLU A 25 -37.07 33.94 4.58
CA GLU A 25 -37.16 32.57 4.05
C GLU A 25 -36.78 32.51 2.56
N ILE A 26 -37.23 33.48 1.75
CA ILE A 26 -36.85 33.59 0.33
C ILE A 26 -35.35 33.84 0.19
N MET A 27 -34.78 34.78 0.96
CA MET A 27 -33.34 35.06 0.94
C MET A 27 -32.50 33.90 1.47
N ALA A 28 -32.99 33.14 2.46
CA ALA A 28 -32.31 31.94 2.94
C ALA A 28 -32.29 30.83 1.89
N SER A 29 -33.38 30.67 1.13
CA SER A 29 -33.49 29.64 0.08
C SER A 29 -32.54 29.83 -1.10
N ASP A 30 -32.15 31.08 -1.37
CA ASP A 30 -31.27 31.44 -2.50
C ASP A 30 -29.77 31.53 -2.12
N SER A 31 -29.44 31.10 -0.90
CA SER A 31 -28.07 31.11 -0.39
C SER A 31 -27.54 29.70 -0.12
N VAL A 32 -26.23 29.54 -0.23
CA VAL A 32 -25.48 28.30 0.03
C VAL A 32 -24.39 28.64 1.03
N GLN A 33 -24.31 27.92 2.15
CA GLN A 33 -23.17 28.07 3.06
C GLN A 33 -21.92 27.49 2.40
N VAL A 34 -20.82 28.25 2.33
CA VAL A 34 -19.60 27.76 1.69
C VAL A 34 -18.46 27.74 2.69
N SER A 35 -17.89 26.56 2.93
CA SER A 35 -16.67 26.37 3.70
C SER A 35 -15.53 25.94 2.77
N ALA A 36 -14.32 26.42 3.02
CA ALA A 36 -13.13 26.11 2.23
C ALA A 36 -11.97 25.67 3.13
N LYS A 37 -11.35 24.53 2.80
CA LYS A 37 -10.19 24.00 3.52
C LYS A 37 -8.92 24.20 2.72
N LYS A 38 -7.91 24.85 3.30
CA LYS A 38 -6.60 25.00 2.64
C LYS A 38 -5.82 23.70 2.71
N ALA A 39 -5.45 23.15 1.56
CA ALA A 39 -4.53 22.02 1.47
C ALA A 39 -3.09 22.54 1.42
N ALA A 40 -2.49 22.75 2.60
CA ALA A 40 -1.07 23.06 2.75
C ALA A 40 -0.39 21.98 3.61
N ALA A 41 0.93 21.84 3.52
CA ALA A 41 1.72 20.99 4.40
C ALA A 41 1.63 21.53 5.84
N GLY A 42 0.69 21.02 6.64
CA GLY A 42 0.42 21.50 8.00
C GLY A 42 -1.00 21.18 8.48
N VAL A 43 -1.41 21.79 9.59
CA VAL A 43 -2.78 21.69 10.12
C VAL A 43 -3.75 22.33 9.10
N PRO A 44 -4.79 21.63 8.63
CA PRO A 44 -5.75 22.19 7.70
C PRO A 44 -6.46 23.39 8.32
N ILE A 45 -6.41 24.53 7.64
CA ILE A 45 -7.12 25.75 8.04
C ILE A 45 -8.47 25.72 7.32
N GLU A 46 -9.55 25.66 8.10
CA GLU A 46 -10.93 25.77 7.62
C GLU A 46 -11.35 27.24 7.64
N ILE A 47 -11.87 27.70 6.51
CA ILE A 47 -12.30 29.07 6.28
C ILE A 47 -13.78 29.04 5.95
N ASP A 48 -14.57 29.70 6.78
CA ASP A 48 -15.97 29.95 6.48
C ASP A 48 -16.08 31.17 5.58
N LEU A 49 -16.67 30.99 4.39
CA LEU A 49 -16.97 32.07 3.44
C LEU A 49 -18.41 32.60 3.62
N GLY A 50 -19.18 31.99 4.54
CA GLY A 50 -20.55 32.34 4.87
C GLY A 50 -21.57 31.92 3.81
N ALA A 51 -22.77 32.49 3.94
CA ALA A 51 -23.85 32.31 2.98
C ALA A 51 -23.56 33.08 1.68
N LEU A 52 -23.37 32.35 0.59
CA LEU A 52 -23.13 32.88 -0.75
C LEU A 52 -24.37 32.70 -1.62
N GLN A 53 -24.70 33.70 -2.44
CA GLN A 53 -25.82 33.58 -3.39
C GLN A 53 -25.54 32.47 -4.42
N ARG A 54 -26.55 31.67 -4.76
CA ARG A 54 -26.44 30.55 -5.74
C ARG A 54 -25.94 30.99 -7.12
N GLY A 55 -26.16 32.26 -7.48
CA GLY A 55 -25.69 32.85 -8.74
C GLY A 55 -24.20 33.17 -8.80
N LEU A 56 -23.47 33.13 -7.68
CA LEU A 56 -22.02 33.33 -7.69
C LEU A 56 -21.32 32.18 -8.41
N THR A 57 -20.16 32.48 -8.99
CA THR A 57 -19.38 31.56 -9.79
C THR A 57 -18.18 30.99 -9.03
N VAL A 58 -17.60 29.91 -9.55
CA VAL A 58 -16.31 29.37 -9.11
C VAL A 58 -15.22 30.45 -9.16
N GLY A 59 -15.25 31.33 -10.16
CA GLY A 59 -14.32 32.47 -10.28
C GLY A 59 -14.44 33.46 -9.13
N ASP A 60 -15.66 33.77 -8.68
CA ASP A 60 -15.90 34.68 -7.55
C ASP A 60 -15.33 34.13 -6.23
N ILE A 61 -15.50 32.82 -5.99
CA ILE A 61 -14.94 32.15 -4.82
C ILE A 61 -13.41 32.12 -4.88
N THR A 62 -12.86 31.79 -6.05
CA THR A 62 -11.42 31.79 -6.30
C THR A 62 -10.83 33.15 -6.01
N LYS A 63 -11.49 34.23 -6.46
CA LYS A 63 -11.08 35.61 -6.19
C LYS A 63 -11.07 35.94 -4.70
N ARG A 64 -12.13 35.60 -3.96
CA ARG A 64 -12.20 35.83 -2.50
C ARG A 64 -11.08 35.09 -1.74
N LEU A 65 -10.79 33.86 -2.12
CA LEU A 65 -9.70 33.08 -1.51
C LEU A 65 -8.33 33.63 -1.88
N ALA A 66 -8.14 34.09 -3.13
CA ALA A 66 -6.91 34.72 -3.58
C ALA A 66 -6.63 36.04 -2.84
N GLU A 67 -7.65 36.92 -2.71
CA GLU A 67 -7.56 38.17 -1.94
C GLU A 67 -7.15 37.92 -0.50
N ARG A 68 -7.75 36.92 0.15
CA ARG A 68 -7.42 36.54 1.54
C ARG A 68 -5.97 36.05 1.69
N GLU A 69 -5.44 35.38 0.68
CA GLU A 69 -4.08 34.85 0.67
C GLU A 69 -3.06 35.85 0.07
N SER A 70 -3.50 37.07 -0.26
CA SER A 70 -2.67 38.09 -0.93
C SER A 70 -2.06 37.59 -2.25
N ILE A 71 -2.82 36.80 -3.02
CA ILE A 71 -2.42 36.25 -4.33
C ILE A 71 -3.06 37.10 -5.44
N THR A 72 -2.23 37.62 -6.34
CA THR A 72 -2.71 38.40 -7.50
C THR A 72 -3.07 37.53 -8.71
N ASP A 73 -2.42 36.37 -8.87
CA ASP A 73 -2.69 35.42 -9.94
C ASP A 73 -3.75 34.39 -9.52
N LEU A 74 -4.99 34.57 -10.01
CA LEU A 74 -6.09 33.66 -9.71
C LEU A 74 -5.83 32.21 -10.18
N SER A 75 -4.98 32.00 -11.19
CA SER A 75 -4.64 30.66 -11.69
C SER A 75 -3.79 29.83 -10.72
N ALA A 76 -3.20 30.50 -9.72
CA ALA A 76 -2.49 29.87 -8.63
C ALA A 76 -3.43 29.19 -7.61
N VAL A 77 -4.72 29.52 -7.59
CA VAL A 77 -5.70 28.95 -6.68
C VAL A 77 -6.52 27.87 -7.40
N ASN A 78 -6.38 26.61 -6.97
CA ASN A 78 -7.21 25.51 -7.49
C ASN A 78 -8.30 25.15 -6.49
N LEU A 79 -9.55 25.11 -6.94
CA LEU A 79 -10.69 24.65 -6.15
C LEU A 79 -11.01 23.18 -6.45
N ILE A 80 -11.26 22.41 -5.39
CA ILE A 80 -11.65 21.00 -5.45
C ILE A 80 -12.91 20.80 -4.61
N CYS A 81 -13.93 20.16 -5.17
CA CYS A 81 -15.14 19.76 -4.45
C CYS A 81 -15.38 18.26 -4.65
N LYS A 82 -15.53 17.50 -3.54
CA LYS A 82 -15.70 16.02 -3.54
C LYS A 82 -14.70 15.31 -4.49
N GLY A 83 -13.44 15.73 -4.49
CA GLY A 83 -12.37 15.14 -5.30
C GLY A 83 -12.31 15.59 -6.76
N LYS A 84 -13.27 16.40 -7.24
CA LYS A 84 -13.26 16.96 -8.60
C LYS A 84 -12.71 18.39 -8.59
N GLN A 85 -11.74 18.67 -9.46
CA GLN A 85 -11.22 20.03 -9.67
C GLN A 85 -12.24 20.87 -10.44
N LEU A 86 -12.59 22.05 -9.91
CA LEU A 86 -13.49 23.00 -10.54
C LEU A 86 -12.69 23.90 -11.49
N LYS A 87 -12.60 23.51 -12.76
CA LYS A 87 -11.77 24.21 -13.77
C LYS A 87 -12.50 25.37 -14.47
N ASP A 88 -13.82 25.30 -14.56
CA ASP A 88 -14.64 26.31 -15.22
C ASP A 88 -14.94 27.44 -14.24
N ALA A 89 -14.30 28.59 -14.44
CA ALA A 89 -14.49 29.77 -13.61
C ALA A 89 -15.91 30.36 -13.74
N ALA A 90 -16.63 30.10 -14.84
CA ALA A 90 -17.98 30.59 -15.08
C ALA A 90 -19.07 29.69 -14.48
N LEU A 91 -18.71 28.50 -13.97
CA LEU A 91 -19.66 27.58 -13.37
C LEU A 91 -20.29 28.21 -12.12
N SER A 92 -21.63 28.33 -12.12
CA SER A 92 -22.37 28.85 -10.96
C SER A 92 -22.34 27.87 -9.79
N LEU A 93 -22.56 28.37 -8.58
CA LEU A 93 -22.64 27.53 -7.38
C LEU A 93 -23.76 26.49 -7.48
N GLN A 94 -24.89 26.84 -8.09
CA GLN A 94 -25.94 25.87 -8.39
C GLN A 94 -25.42 24.75 -9.31
N GLY A 95 -24.69 25.10 -10.38
CA GLY A 95 -24.08 24.10 -11.26
C GLY A 95 -23.08 23.20 -10.55
N VAL A 96 -22.34 23.71 -9.55
CA VAL A 96 -21.48 22.88 -8.69
C VAL A 96 -22.31 21.92 -7.83
N LEU A 97 -23.40 22.37 -7.21
CA LEU A 97 -24.31 21.54 -6.41
C LEU A 97 -24.94 20.40 -7.24
N ASP A 98 -25.35 20.73 -8.46
CA ASP A 98 -25.92 19.76 -9.41
C ASP A 98 -24.87 18.70 -9.81
N LEU A 99 -23.63 19.13 -10.07
CA LEU A 99 -22.51 18.24 -10.44
C LEU A 99 -22.16 17.23 -9.33
N ILE A 100 -22.38 17.59 -8.07
CA ILE A 100 -22.09 16.75 -6.90
C ILE A 100 -23.32 15.98 -6.40
N GLY A 101 -24.47 16.11 -7.07
CA GLY A 101 -25.72 15.40 -6.76
C GLY A 101 -26.30 15.75 -5.39
N ASP A 102 -26.06 16.95 -4.88
CA ASP A 102 -26.52 17.37 -3.54
C ASP A 102 -27.74 18.29 -3.64
N SER A 103 -28.91 17.68 -3.80
CA SER A 103 -30.19 18.38 -3.89
C SER A 103 -30.65 18.98 -2.56
N SER A 104 -30.00 18.63 -1.43
CA SER A 104 -30.31 19.17 -0.11
C SER A 104 -29.66 20.54 0.15
N GLY A 105 -28.55 20.82 -0.55
CA GLY A 105 -28.11 22.15 -0.99
C GLY A 105 -27.86 23.22 0.08
N ALA A 106 -27.63 22.88 1.35
CA ALA A 106 -27.39 23.87 2.39
C ALA A 106 -25.91 24.25 2.55
N THR A 107 -24.97 23.34 2.25
CA THR A 107 -23.54 23.57 2.53
C THR A 107 -22.63 22.97 1.45
N LEU A 108 -21.78 23.82 0.86
CA LEU A 108 -20.74 23.46 -0.08
C LEU A 108 -19.39 23.45 0.62
N ASN A 109 -18.78 22.26 0.71
CA ASN A 109 -17.43 22.09 1.26
C ASN A 109 -16.41 22.04 0.12
N LEU A 110 -15.47 22.98 0.13
CA LEU A 110 -14.39 23.10 -0.84
C LEU A 110 -13.04 22.79 -0.20
N VAL A 111 -12.11 22.28 -1.00
CA VAL A 111 -10.68 22.25 -0.69
C VAL A 111 -9.99 23.14 -1.70
N TYR A 112 -9.11 24.03 -1.25
CA TYR A 112 -8.33 24.88 -2.15
C TYR A 112 -6.83 24.70 -1.97
N LEU A 113 -6.11 24.73 -3.09
CA LEU A 113 -4.66 24.61 -3.17
C LEU A 113 -4.10 25.92 -3.71
N VAL A 114 -3.10 26.46 -3.03
CA VAL A 114 -2.34 27.62 -3.51
C VAL A 114 -1.02 27.12 -4.09
N ARG A 115 -0.80 27.34 -5.38
CA ARG A 115 0.50 27.13 -6.01
C ARG A 115 1.40 28.32 -5.71
N LYS A 116 2.59 28.04 -5.17
CA LYS A 116 3.64 29.06 -5.09
C LYS A 116 4.09 29.35 -6.52
N SER A 117 3.98 30.59 -6.99
CA SER A 117 4.54 30.98 -8.27
C SER A 117 6.03 30.62 -8.26
N ALA A 118 6.48 29.88 -9.28
CA ALA A 118 7.89 29.60 -9.46
C ALA A 118 8.55 30.96 -9.71
N GLY A 119 9.12 31.55 -8.66
CA GLY A 119 9.80 32.84 -8.77
C GLY A 119 10.84 32.73 -9.87
N THR A 120 10.72 33.57 -10.90
CA THR A 120 11.68 33.69 -11.98
C THR A 120 13.01 34.07 -11.36
N SER A 121 13.92 33.10 -11.18
CA SER A 121 15.28 33.38 -10.75
C SER A 121 15.97 34.12 -11.90
N SER A 122 16.07 35.44 -11.79
CA SER A 122 16.88 36.25 -12.68
C SER A 122 18.36 35.93 -12.45
N THR A 123 18.90 34.96 -13.16
CA THR A 123 20.36 34.76 -13.28
C THR A 123 20.92 35.87 -14.16
N ALA A 124 21.56 36.85 -13.52
CA ALA A 124 22.35 37.86 -14.18
C ALA A 124 23.58 37.20 -14.84
N ALA A 125 23.70 37.36 -16.15
CA ALA A 125 24.88 36.93 -16.91
C ALA A 125 26.04 37.89 -16.69
N SER A 126 27.11 37.43 -16.05
CA SER A 126 28.40 38.13 -15.99
C SER A 126 29.22 37.79 -17.24
N SER A 127 29.42 38.79 -18.09
CA SER A 127 30.39 38.82 -19.16
C SER A 127 31.82 38.86 -18.61
N SER A 128 32.69 38.00 -19.11
CA SER A 128 34.15 38.25 -19.05
C SER A 128 34.80 37.83 -20.36
N SER A 129 35.40 38.83 -20.99
CA SER A 129 36.30 38.79 -22.13
C SER A 129 37.74 38.54 -21.66
N GLY A 130 38.55 37.83 -22.44
CA GLY A 130 39.99 38.10 -22.46
C GLY A 130 40.94 36.95 -22.75
N ALA A 131 41.57 37.07 -23.94
CA ALA A 131 42.99 36.84 -24.22
C ALA A 131 43.52 35.45 -24.61
N ALA A 132 44.20 35.50 -25.76
CA ALA A 132 45.03 34.51 -26.42
C ALA A 132 46.26 34.05 -25.61
N ALA A 133 46.73 32.83 -25.84
CA ALA A 133 47.89 32.55 -26.72
C ALA A 133 48.57 31.20 -26.40
N SER A 134 49.28 30.71 -27.41
CA SER A 134 50.47 29.85 -27.36
C SER A 134 50.31 28.32 -27.34
N SER A 135 50.68 27.77 -28.48
CA SER A 135 51.15 26.42 -28.76
C SER A 135 52.37 26.03 -27.92
N SER A 136 52.38 24.83 -27.36
CA SER A 136 53.62 24.03 -27.26
C SER A 136 53.31 22.53 -27.18
N THR A 137 54.01 21.81 -28.04
CA THR A 137 54.10 20.36 -28.15
C THR A 137 55.00 19.82 -27.04
N THR A 138 54.60 18.80 -26.28
CA THR A 138 55.56 17.84 -25.69
C THR A 138 54.88 16.59 -25.10
N THR A 139 55.33 15.44 -25.63
CA THR A 139 55.61 14.16 -24.96
C THR A 139 54.50 13.44 -24.20
N ALA A 140 54.05 12.35 -24.83
CA ALA A 140 53.33 11.23 -24.25
C ALA A 140 54.09 10.60 -23.08
N ALA A 141 53.40 10.44 -21.95
CA ALA A 141 53.79 9.58 -20.84
C ALA A 141 52.97 8.27 -20.90
N PRO A 142 53.55 7.12 -20.49
CA PRO A 142 52.94 5.82 -20.66
C PRO A 142 51.72 5.65 -19.75
N ALA A 143 50.63 5.14 -20.33
CA ALA A 143 49.41 4.78 -19.63
C ALA A 143 49.69 3.69 -18.59
N VAL A 144 49.47 4.02 -17.32
CA VAL A 144 49.38 3.03 -16.24
C VAL A 144 47.96 2.47 -16.26
N PRO A 145 47.75 1.15 -16.42
CA PRO A 145 46.42 0.57 -16.33
C PRO A 145 46.02 0.51 -14.86
N HIS A 146 45.37 1.56 -14.36
CA HIS A 146 44.59 1.48 -13.12
C HIS A 146 43.29 0.74 -13.42
N SER A 147 43.39 -0.58 -13.43
CA SER A 147 42.28 -1.51 -13.29
C SER A 147 41.75 -1.43 -11.84
N SER A 148 41.15 -0.29 -11.47
CA SER A 148 40.27 -0.25 -10.31
C SER A 148 38.99 -0.95 -10.70
N THR A 149 38.93 -2.27 -10.50
CA THR A 149 37.69 -3.04 -10.51
C THR A 149 36.83 -2.56 -9.35
N THR A 150 36.18 -1.41 -9.51
CA THR A 150 35.09 -0.99 -8.66
C THR A 150 34.00 -2.02 -8.84
N THR A 151 33.79 -2.85 -7.83
CA THR A 151 32.67 -3.79 -7.78
C THR A 151 31.39 -2.98 -7.75
N SER A 152 30.86 -2.65 -8.92
CA SER A 152 29.58 -1.98 -9.09
C SER A 152 28.51 -2.84 -8.45
N GLY A 153 27.92 -2.36 -7.34
CA GLY A 153 26.79 -3.00 -6.70
C GLY A 153 25.61 -3.11 -7.67
N SER A 154 24.66 -4.00 -7.38
CA SER A 154 23.46 -4.14 -8.23
C SER A 154 22.53 -2.93 -8.16
N GLY A 155 22.74 -2.06 -7.16
CA GLY A 155 21.87 -0.93 -6.80
C GLY A 155 20.46 -1.34 -6.43
N THR A 156 20.27 -2.60 -6.04
CA THR A 156 18.95 -3.11 -5.66
C THR A 156 18.52 -2.48 -4.35
N ARG A 157 17.36 -1.83 -4.36
CA ARG A 157 16.71 -1.33 -3.15
C ARG A 157 15.66 -2.34 -2.67
N THR A 158 15.86 -2.89 -1.48
CA THR A 158 14.89 -3.76 -0.80
C THR A 158 14.06 -2.94 0.17
N LEU A 159 12.75 -2.93 0.00
CA LEU A 159 11.78 -2.35 0.93
C LEU A 159 11.17 -3.45 1.80
N LEU A 160 11.29 -3.33 3.12
CA LEU A 160 10.58 -4.16 4.10
C LEU A 160 9.47 -3.33 4.73
N LEU A 161 8.26 -3.42 4.18
CA LEU A 161 7.09 -2.68 4.65
C LEU A 161 6.40 -3.47 5.77
N ILE A 162 6.46 -2.96 6.99
CA ILE A 162 5.95 -3.61 8.20
C ILE A 162 4.68 -2.91 8.66
N ARG A 163 3.56 -3.63 8.76
CA ARG A 163 2.35 -3.11 9.42
C ARG A 163 2.63 -3.00 10.92
N HIS A 164 2.21 -1.93 11.59
CA HIS A 164 2.31 -1.82 13.05
C HIS A 164 1.71 -3.05 13.79
N GLY A 165 2.17 -3.30 15.04
CA GLY A 165 1.57 -4.29 15.94
C GLY A 165 0.13 -3.93 16.33
N GLN A 166 -0.65 -4.88 16.86
CA GLN A 166 -2.03 -4.62 17.28
C GLN A 166 -2.11 -3.45 18.28
N CYS A 167 -3.07 -2.55 18.09
CA CYS A 167 -3.33 -1.45 19.01
C CYS A 167 -4.78 -1.47 19.54
N CYS A 168 -5.03 -0.72 20.61
CA CYS A 168 -6.37 -0.45 21.13
C CYS A 168 -6.91 0.91 20.63
N ARG A 169 -8.12 1.26 21.08
CA ARG A 169 -8.74 2.59 20.88
C ARG A 169 -8.93 2.98 19.42
N GLU A 170 -9.37 2.01 18.62
CA GLU A 170 -9.80 2.31 17.25
C GLU A 170 -10.96 3.31 17.25
N GLY A 171 -10.81 4.43 16.52
CA GLY A 171 -11.75 5.56 16.51
C GLY A 171 -11.30 6.78 17.32
N GLU A 172 -10.32 6.64 18.22
CA GLU A 172 -9.78 7.78 18.97
C GLU A 172 -8.66 8.51 18.20
N ALA A 173 -8.19 9.62 18.79
CA ALA A 173 -7.01 10.32 18.32
C ALA A 173 -5.78 9.39 18.30
N ASP A 174 -4.98 9.45 17.24
CA ASP A 174 -3.83 8.57 17.03
C ASP A 174 -2.80 8.57 18.18
N VAL A 175 -2.70 9.66 18.93
CA VAL A 175 -1.80 9.80 20.09
C VAL A 175 -2.17 8.88 21.26
N LEU A 176 -3.41 8.39 21.29
CA LEU A 176 -3.93 7.47 22.30
C LEU A 176 -3.85 6.00 21.86
N LYS A 177 -3.62 5.72 20.57
CA LYS A 177 -3.57 4.36 20.02
C LYS A 177 -2.21 3.72 20.28
N GLU A 178 -2.07 3.13 21.46
CA GLU A 178 -0.90 2.36 21.85
C GLU A 178 -1.01 0.88 21.51
N LEU A 179 0.14 0.22 21.41
CA LEU A 179 0.20 -1.23 21.22
C LEU A 179 -0.42 -1.96 22.42
N THR A 180 -1.14 -3.03 22.11
CA THR A 180 -1.65 -3.98 23.10
C THR A 180 -0.52 -4.89 23.59
N SER A 181 -0.79 -5.77 24.57
CA SER A 181 0.22 -6.74 25.01
C SER A 181 0.62 -7.70 23.89
N PHE A 182 -0.35 -8.10 23.05
CA PHE A 182 -0.09 -8.83 21.81
C PHE A 182 0.68 -8.00 20.80
N GLY A 183 0.32 -6.72 20.60
CA GLY A 183 1.03 -5.81 19.71
C GLY A 183 2.52 -5.68 20.02
N HIS A 184 2.88 -5.63 21.30
CA HIS A 184 4.28 -5.63 21.74
C HIS A 184 4.99 -6.95 21.43
N LYS A 185 4.37 -8.10 21.72
CA LYS A 185 4.95 -9.42 21.42
C LYS A 185 5.17 -9.63 19.91
N GLN A 186 4.19 -9.21 19.10
CA GLN A 186 4.27 -9.22 17.65
C GLN A 186 5.46 -8.38 17.15
N ALA A 187 5.59 -7.14 17.66
CA ALA A 187 6.68 -6.25 17.27
C ALA A 187 8.07 -6.82 17.61
N VAL A 188 8.21 -7.47 18.78
CA VAL A 188 9.45 -8.15 19.18
C VAL A 188 9.79 -9.30 18.22
N GLN A 189 8.83 -10.19 17.94
CA GLN A 189 9.06 -11.32 17.02
C GLN A 189 9.41 -10.85 15.60
N THR A 190 8.78 -9.77 15.12
CA THR A 190 9.14 -9.14 13.84
C THR A 190 10.56 -8.57 13.89
N ALA A 191 10.95 -7.91 14.98
CA ALA A 191 12.29 -7.37 15.12
C ALA A 191 13.37 -8.46 15.14
N GLU A 192 13.10 -9.60 15.78
CA GLU A 192 13.99 -10.76 15.76
C GLU A 192 14.21 -11.31 14.37
N LEU A 193 13.13 -11.48 13.58
CA LEU A 193 13.24 -11.92 12.19
C LEU A 193 14.01 -10.91 11.33
N VAL A 194 13.67 -9.62 11.43
CA VAL A 194 14.32 -8.56 10.65
C VAL A 194 15.81 -8.51 10.96
N HIS A 195 16.18 -8.61 12.24
CA HIS A 195 17.58 -8.71 12.63
C HIS A 195 18.26 -9.95 12.02
N GLU A 196 17.65 -11.12 12.16
CA GLU A 196 18.21 -12.35 11.62
C GLU A 196 18.47 -12.25 10.10
N LYS A 197 17.55 -11.63 9.36
CA LYS A 197 17.66 -11.53 7.90
C LYS A 197 18.55 -10.40 7.43
N ILE A 198 18.47 -9.23 8.04
CA ILE A 198 19.31 -8.10 7.65
C ILE A 198 20.73 -8.36 8.15
N VAL A 199 20.93 -8.56 9.46
CA VAL A 199 22.27 -8.50 10.06
C VAL A 199 23.14 -9.71 9.71
N LYS A 200 22.57 -10.92 9.62
CA LYS A 200 23.36 -12.08 9.18
C LYS A 200 23.72 -12.03 7.69
N GLN A 201 22.99 -11.26 6.89
CA GLN A 201 23.25 -11.12 5.45
C GLN A 201 24.12 -9.90 5.13
N LEU A 202 24.32 -8.97 6.08
CA LEU A 202 25.26 -7.89 5.91
C LEU A 202 26.69 -8.48 5.86
N PRO A 203 27.48 -8.18 4.82
CA PRO A 203 28.91 -8.49 4.83
C PRO A 203 29.59 -7.80 6.03
N ASN A 204 30.78 -8.32 6.39
CA ASN A 204 31.53 -7.96 7.59
C ASN A 204 31.54 -6.44 7.84
N ARG A 205 31.45 -6.00 9.10
CA ARG A 205 31.16 -4.60 9.50
C ARG A 205 32.13 -3.58 8.87
N ASP A 206 33.33 -4.02 8.51
CA ASP A 206 34.42 -3.21 7.94
C ASP A 206 34.38 -3.10 6.40
N ASP A 207 33.39 -3.69 5.72
CA ASP A 207 33.28 -3.60 4.26
C ASP A 207 32.76 -2.21 3.83
N PRO A 208 33.54 -1.40 3.08
CA PRO A 208 33.07 -0.12 2.55
C PRO A 208 31.92 -0.26 1.53
N ASN A 209 31.64 -1.46 1.01
CA ASN A 209 30.49 -1.76 0.16
C ASN A 209 29.24 -2.20 0.95
N LYS A 210 29.23 -2.00 2.27
CA LYS A 210 28.16 -2.44 3.16
C LYS A 210 26.79 -1.96 2.69
N GLN A 211 25.85 -2.89 2.62
CA GLN A 211 24.44 -2.60 2.36
C GLN A 211 23.94 -1.60 3.42
N LEU A 212 23.53 -0.43 2.96
CA LEU A 212 22.96 0.60 3.82
C LEU A 212 21.62 0.09 4.35
N THR A 213 21.41 0.22 5.65
CA THR A 213 20.13 -0.10 6.28
C THR A 213 19.59 1.14 6.95
N ALA A 214 18.34 1.47 6.68
CA ALA A 214 17.65 2.55 7.37
C ALA A 214 16.25 2.14 7.81
N LEU A 215 15.76 2.81 8.85
CA LEU A 215 14.43 2.64 9.42
C LEU A 215 13.63 3.93 9.24
N LEU A 216 12.54 3.84 8.49
CA LEU A 216 11.55 4.89 8.36
C LEU A 216 10.26 4.44 9.02
N TYR A 217 9.60 5.29 9.80
CA TYR A 217 8.33 4.92 10.40
C TYR A 217 7.35 6.08 10.50
N SER A 218 6.06 5.72 10.50
CA SER A 218 4.98 6.68 10.71
C SER A 218 5.05 7.31 12.11
N SER A 219 4.78 8.62 12.19
CA SER A 219 4.61 9.39 13.44
C SER A 219 3.44 8.97 14.33
N SER A 220 2.58 8.04 13.88
CA SER A 220 1.56 7.47 14.75
C SER A 220 2.19 6.70 15.93
N ARG A 221 1.55 6.73 17.10
CA ARG A 221 2.06 6.09 18.32
C ARG A 221 2.31 4.58 18.14
N ARG A 222 1.33 3.83 17.64
CA ARG A 222 1.44 2.39 17.35
C ARG A 222 2.59 2.00 16.42
N ALA A 223 2.83 2.77 15.34
CA ALA A 223 3.94 2.52 14.43
C ALA A 223 5.28 2.88 15.09
N THR A 224 5.33 3.99 15.84
CA THR A 224 6.51 4.39 16.62
C THR A 224 6.88 3.32 17.64
N GLN A 225 5.94 2.82 18.44
CA GLN A 225 6.20 1.75 19.40
C GLN A 225 6.65 0.44 18.74
N THR A 226 6.13 0.13 17.55
CA THR A 226 6.59 -1.03 16.76
C THR A 226 8.04 -0.81 16.28
N ALA A 227 8.35 0.38 15.78
CA ALA A 227 9.68 0.76 15.31
C ALA A 227 10.73 0.79 16.45
N LEU A 228 10.33 1.21 17.65
CA LEU A 228 11.20 1.16 18.82
C LEU A 228 11.66 -0.28 19.12
N LYS A 229 10.80 -1.30 18.96
CA LYS A 229 11.22 -2.70 19.14
C LYS A 229 12.29 -3.16 18.14
N LEU A 230 12.35 -2.57 16.95
CA LEU A 230 13.42 -2.84 15.97
C LEU A 230 14.77 -2.25 16.41
N THR A 231 14.76 -1.19 17.22
CA THR A 231 15.98 -0.46 17.64
C THR A 231 16.42 -0.77 19.07
N GLU A 232 15.52 -1.25 19.94
CA GLU A 232 15.80 -1.62 21.33
C GLU A 232 16.79 -2.77 21.46
N SER A 233 16.78 -3.68 20.49
CA SER A 233 17.74 -4.76 20.46
C SER A 233 19.03 -4.24 19.84
N ASP A 234 20.15 -4.24 20.57
CA ASP A 234 21.53 -3.99 20.11
C ASP A 234 21.93 -4.77 18.84
N LYS A 235 21.04 -5.69 18.45
CA LYS A 235 20.90 -6.39 17.19
C LYS A 235 20.99 -5.49 15.94
N LEU A 236 20.47 -4.26 15.89
CA LEU A 236 20.57 -3.38 14.71
C LEU A 236 21.37 -2.09 15.02
N PRO A 237 22.68 -2.20 15.31
CA PRO A 237 23.50 -1.03 15.60
C PRO A 237 23.63 -0.17 14.34
N ASP A 238 23.69 1.15 14.53
CA ASP A 238 23.95 2.13 13.46
C ASP A 238 22.84 2.26 12.39
N ILE A 239 21.61 1.78 12.66
CA ILE A 239 20.48 2.00 11.75
C ILE A 239 20.01 3.46 11.77
N THR A 240 20.15 4.16 10.65
CA THR A 240 19.65 5.53 10.55
C THR A 240 18.13 5.51 10.63
N THR A 241 17.59 6.27 11.58
CA THR A 241 16.18 6.22 11.94
C THR A 241 15.50 7.55 11.65
N TRP A 242 14.41 7.52 10.88
CA TRP A 242 13.62 8.69 10.52
C TRP A 242 12.15 8.47 10.84
N ASN A 243 11.53 9.53 11.33
CA ASN A 243 10.09 9.59 11.48
C ASN A 243 9.48 10.42 10.35
N ALA A 244 8.36 9.97 9.79
CA ALA A 244 7.67 10.70 8.72
C ALA A 244 6.16 10.74 8.91
N ASP A 245 5.64 11.97 9.01
CA ASP A 245 4.20 12.21 9.01
C ASP A 245 3.53 11.70 7.73
N ILE A 246 4.20 11.76 6.58
CA ILE A 246 3.61 11.34 5.30
C ILE A 246 3.11 9.88 5.33
N LEU A 247 3.67 9.04 6.20
CA LEU A 247 3.31 7.64 6.39
C LEU A 247 2.19 7.39 7.41
N ARG A 248 1.61 8.42 8.03
CA ARG A 248 0.44 8.22 8.90
C ARG A 248 -0.73 7.59 8.14
N GLU A 249 -1.57 6.90 8.89
CA GLU A 249 -2.74 6.26 8.33
C GLU A 249 -3.60 7.27 7.59
N THR A 250 -3.90 6.93 6.35
CA THR A 250 -4.76 7.70 5.46
C THR A 250 -5.65 6.70 4.74
N ASP A 251 -6.85 7.13 4.35
CA ASP A 251 -7.63 6.39 3.36
C ASP A 251 -7.16 6.83 1.98
N PRO A 252 -6.47 5.97 1.19
CA PRO A 252 -6.02 6.33 -0.15
C PRO A 252 -7.16 6.73 -1.08
N ALA A 253 -8.40 6.27 -0.84
CA ALA A 253 -9.56 6.70 -1.62
C ALA A 253 -9.94 8.17 -1.35
N SER A 254 -9.71 8.63 -0.12
CA SER A 254 -10.06 10.00 0.30
C SER A 254 -8.89 10.98 0.12
N ASN A 255 -7.65 10.51 0.20
CA ASN A 255 -6.45 11.33 0.02
C ASN A 255 -5.36 10.53 -0.74
N PRO A 256 -5.54 10.30 -2.05
CA PRO A 256 -4.59 9.55 -2.86
C PRO A 256 -3.26 10.28 -3.03
N MET A 257 -3.27 11.62 -3.06
CA MET A 257 -2.07 12.42 -3.31
C MET A 257 -1.00 12.27 -2.23
N ARG A 258 -1.38 12.21 -0.96
CA ARG A 258 -0.43 11.94 0.13
C ARG A 258 0.22 10.57 -0.02
N ALA A 259 -0.58 9.57 -0.38
CA ALA A 259 -0.10 8.22 -0.58
C ALA A 259 0.84 8.14 -1.79
N GLU A 260 0.50 8.82 -2.90
CA GLU A 260 1.34 8.89 -4.09
C GLU A 260 2.64 9.66 -3.85
N GLU A 261 2.61 10.74 -3.07
CA GLU A 261 3.82 11.47 -2.69
C GLU A 261 4.78 10.58 -1.87
N ALA A 262 4.25 9.81 -0.90
CA ALA A 262 5.06 8.86 -0.15
C ALA A 262 5.60 7.74 -1.05
N TYR A 263 4.77 7.22 -1.95
CA TYR A 263 5.18 6.21 -2.93
C TYR A 263 6.32 6.71 -3.81
N GLY A 264 6.20 7.91 -4.38
CA GLY A 264 7.21 8.52 -5.23
C GLY A 264 8.58 8.57 -4.56
N ARG A 265 8.64 9.01 -3.30
CA ARG A 265 9.92 9.11 -2.57
C ARG A 265 10.53 7.75 -2.21
N LEU A 266 9.70 6.77 -1.83
CA LEU A 266 10.19 5.47 -1.36
C LEU A 266 10.60 4.52 -2.49
N PHE A 267 9.90 4.61 -3.64
CA PHE A 267 10.05 3.69 -4.74
C PHE A 267 11.00 4.19 -5.86
N GLU A 268 11.73 5.27 -5.59
CA GLU A 268 12.83 5.71 -6.44
C GLU A 268 13.94 4.63 -6.51
N PRO A 269 14.49 4.35 -7.70
CA PRO A 269 15.62 3.45 -7.85
C PRO A 269 16.86 4.02 -7.14
N ASN A 270 17.72 3.16 -6.59
CA ASN A 270 18.94 3.60 -5.92
C ASN A 270 20.05 3.87 -6.94
N LEU A 271 20.14 5.11 -7.40
CA LEU A 271 21.11 5.55 -8.39
C LEU A 271 22.11 6.55 -7.77
N ASN A 272 23.36 6.50 -8.20
CA ASN A 272 24.37 7.52 -7.95
C ASN A 272 24.04 8.79 -8.74
N SER A 273 24.77 9.88 -8.47
CA SER A 273 24.58 11.17 -9.15
C SER A 273 24.82 11.13 -10.66
N ASP A 274 25.60 10.16 -11.15
CA ASP A 274 25.85 9.92 -12.58
C ASP A 274 24.79 9.00 -13.23
N GLY A 275 23.78 8.57 -12.48
CA GLY A 275 22.73 7.67 -12.93
C GLY A 275 23.11 6.18 -12.93
N THR A 276 24.31 5.82 -12.49
CA THR A 276 24.69 4.41 -12.30
C THR A 276 24.05 3.81 -11.05
N PRO A 277 23.86 2.49 -10.96
CA PRO A 277 23.39 1.84 -9.74
C PRO A 277 24.29 2.14 -8.54
N GLY A 278 23.67 2.51 -7.42
CA GLY A 278 24.37 2.68 -6.14
C GLY A 278 24.71 1.35 -5.47
N PRO A 279 25.15 1.36 -4.19
CA PRO A 279 25.23 0.16 -3.39
C PRO A 279 23.82 -0.40 -3.12
N ASP A 280 23.71 -1.69 -2.78
CA ASP A 280 22.43 -2.24 -2.38
C ASP A 280 21.94 -1.58 -1.07
N LEU A 281 20.64 -1.37 -0.95
CA LEU A 281 20.03 -0.63 0.16
C LEU A 281 18.80 -1.38 0.68
N THR A 282 18.76 -1.64 1.98
CA THR A 282 17.56 -2.16 2.66
C THR A 282 16.89 -1.06 3.46
N LEU A 283 15.66 -0.70 3.10
CA LEU A 283 14.84 0.26 3.83
C LEU A 283 13.70 -0.45 4.56
N VAL A 284 13.74 -0.42 5.88
CA VAL A 284 12.66 -0.91 6.73
C VAL A 284 11.66 0.21 6.95
N VAL A 285 10.39 -0.03 6.63
CA VAL A 285 9.32 0.97 6.73
C VAL A 285 8.21 0.47 7.65
N VAL A 286 8.02 1.09 8.82
CA VAL A 286 6.92 0.73 9.73
C VAL A 286 5.74 1.68 9.54
N ALA A 287 4.62 1.17 9.04
CA ALA A 287 3.46 1.97 8.65
C ALA A 287 2.12 1.24 8.92
N HIS A 288 1.09 1.62 8.17
CA HIS A 288 -0.29 1.16 8.37
C HIS A 288 -0.75 0.26 7.22
N ASN A 289 -1.82 -0.49 7.47
CA ASN A 289 -2.39 -1.39 6.48
C ASN A 289 -2.69 -0.68 5.15
N ASN A 290 -3.41 0.44 5.19
CA ASN A 290 -3.93 1.07 3.97
C ASN A 290 -2.82 1.64 3.09
N ILE A 291 -1.81 2.26 3.69
CA ILE A 291 -0.70 2.86 2.95
C ILE A 291 0.24 1.80 2.36
N ILE A 292 0.52 0.71 3.10
CA ILE A 292 1.33 -0.41 2.58
C ILE A 292 0.61 -1.08 1.40
N LEU A 293 -0.71 -1.28 1.52
CA LEU A 293 -1.49 -1.87 0.45
C LEU A 293 -1.59 -0.95 -0.78
N TYR A 294 -1.68 0.36 -0.59
CA TYR A 294 -1.58 1.30 -1.69
C TYR A 294 -0.22 1.18 -2.40
N PHE A 295 0.89 1.19 -1.65
CA PHE A 295 2.24 1.01 -2.22
C PHE A 295 2.37 -0.30 -2.98
N LEU A 296 1.82 -1.38 -2.45
CA LEU A 296 1.80 -2.67 -3.11
C LEU A 296 1.10 -2.61 -4.48
N MET A 297 -0.09 -2.00 -4.54
CA MET A 297 -0.85 -1.87 -5.79
C MET A 297 -0.05 -1.04 -6.81
N ARG A 298 0.52 0.09 -6.38
CA ARG A 298 1.33 0.95 -7.24
C ARG A 298 2.60 0.25 -7.73
N ALA A 299 3.28 -0.49 -6.86
CA ALA A 299 4.44 -1.30 -7.22
C ALA A 299 4.11 -2.38 -8.25
N ALA A 300 2.89 -2.92 -8.22
CA ALA A 300 2.38 -3.86 -9.22
C ALA A 300 2.03 -3.22 -10.58
N GLY A 301 2.21 -1.91 -10.73
CA GLY A 301 1.85 -1.18 -11.95
C GLY A 301 0.38 -0.80 -12.05
N ILE A 302 -0.41 -0.96 -10.97
CA ILE A 302 -1.80 -0.53 -10.94
C ILE A 302 -1.84 0.99 -10.83
N ASP A 303 -2.58 1.67 -11.69
CA ASP A 303 -2.72 3.12 -11.68
C ASP A 303 -3.23 3.66 -10.32
N MET A 304 -3.00 4.95 -10.08
CA MET A 304 -3.33 5.61 -8.81
C MET A 304 -4.81 5.47 -8.44
N GLU A 305 -5.74 5.63 -9.39
CA GLU A 305 -7.17 5.63 -9.09
C GLU A 305 -7.64 4.20 -8.73
N ARG A 306 -7.21 3.20 -9.50
CA ARG A 306 -7.52 1.79 -9.22
C ARG A 306 -6.84 1.34 -7.92
N ALA A 307 -5.59 1.73 -7.67
CA ALA A 307 -4.88 1.43 -6.43
C ALA A 307 -5.61 1.99 -5.20
N ALA A 308 -6.12 3.23 -5.29
CA ALA A 308 -6.88 3.89 -4.24
C ALA A 308 -8.21 3.20 -3.88
N LYS A 309 -8.76 2.37 -4.79
CA LYS A 309 -9.98 1.57 -4.56
C LYS A 309 -9.65 0.11 -4.19
N ALA A 310 -8.62 -0.45 -4.83
CA ALA A 310 -8.24 -1.86 -4.77
C ALA A 310 -7.64 -2.30 -3.44
N TRP A 311 -7.06 -1.39 -2.66
CA TRP A 311 -6.41 -1.74 -1.39
C TRP A 311 -7.34 -2.47 -0.41
N LYS A 312 -8.65 -2.25 -0.47
CA LYS A 312 -9.66 -2.91 0.38
C LYS A 312 -9.78 -4.42 0.12
N MET A 313 -9.26 -4.91 -1.01
CA MET A 313 -9.22 -6.34 -1.34
C MET A 313 -8.20 -7.11 -0.51
N PHE A 314 -7.32 -6.42 0.20
CA PHE A 314 -6.28 -7.02 1.00
C PHE A 314 -6.51 -6.80 2.49
N THR A 315 -5.93 -7.66 3.32
CA THR A 315 -5.76 -7.39 4.75
C THR A 315 -4.46 -8.01 5.22
N LEU A 316 -3.55 -7.15 5.66
CA LEU A 316 -2.29 -7.56 6.25
C LEU A 316 -2.51 -7.99 7.70
N ARG A 317 -1.69 -8.88 8.25
CA ARG A 317 -1.69 -9.16 9.69
C ARG A 317 -0.89 -8.08 10.44
N HIS A 318 -1.15 -7.89 11.73
CA HIS A 318 -0.30 -6.99 12.52
C HIS A 318 1.15 -7.48 12.54
N ALA A 319 2.10 -6.54 12.51
CA ALA A 319 3.54 -6.80 12.45
C ALA A 319 4.00 -7.68 11.27
N SER A 320 3.14 -7.91 10.27
CA SER A 320 3.51 -8.63 9.06
C SER A 320 4.45 -7.81 8.18
N ILE A 321 5.25 -8.51 7.38
CA ILE A 321 6.27 -7.95 6.49
C ILE A 321 5.83 -8.14 5.03
N THR A 322 5.81 -7.06 4.28
CA THR A 322 5.69 -7.05 2.82
C THR A 322 7.05 -6.67 2.23
N LYS A 323 7.66 -7.55 1.45
CA LYS A 323 8.97 -7.32 0.83
C LYS A 323 8.81 -6.97 -0.65
N ILE A 324 9.42 -5.85 -1.06
CA ILE A 324 9.48 -5.42 -2.47
C ILE A 324 10.93 -5.08 -2.81
N GLU A 325 11.42 -5.54 -3.95
CA GLU A 325 12.74 -5.19 -4.49
C GLU A 325 12.57 -4.21 -5.66
N ILE A 326 13.43 -3.21 -5.75
CA ILE A 326 13.48 -2.23 -6.83
C ILE A 326 14.83 -2.36 -7.52
N ILE A 327 14.81 -2.83 -8.76
CA ILE A 327 16.01 -3.14 -9.54
C ILE A 327 16.27 -2.00 -10.53
N PRO A 328 17.42 -1.32 -10.46
CA PRO A 328 17.69 -0.10 -11.23
C PRO A 328 17.97 -0.35 -12.72
N HIS A 329 18.45 -1.54 -13.11
CA HIS A 329 18.86 -1.81 -14.50
C HIS A 329 17.69 -1.98 -15.47
N ASP A 330 16.53 -2.40 -14.97
CA ASP A 330 15.32 -2.60 -15.77
C ASP A 330 14.42 -1.36 -15.68
N THR A 331 14.99 -0.18 -15.91
CA THR A 331 14.23 1.07 -15.86
C THR A 331 13.25 1.17 -17.01
N PHE A 332 11.97 1.26 -16.69
CA PHE A 332 10.94 1.73 -17.61
C PHE A 332 10.60 3.20 -17.31
N ILE A 333 10.03 3.88 -18.30
CA ILE A 333 9.46 5.21 -18.10
C ILE A 333 8.04 5.01 -17.61
N ASP A 334 7.71 5.49 -16.40
CA ASP A 334 6.34 5.44 -15.88
C ASP A 334 5.41 6.42 -16.62
N ASP A 335 4.10 6.35 -16.35
CA ASP A 335 3.08 7.22 -16.98
C ASP A 335 3.34 8.73 -16.76
N LEU A 336 4.23 9.08 -15.83
CA LEU A 336 4.62 10.45 -15.52
C LEU A 336 5.97 10.84 -16.15
N GLY A 337 6.52 10.00 -17.05
CA GLY A 337 7.78 10.27 -17.72
C GLY A 337 9.02 10.01 -16.86
N ARG A 338 8.88 9.39 -15.68
CA ARG A 338 9.99 9.16 -14.74
C ARG A 338 10.64 7.82 -15.00
N LYS A 339 11.97 7.77 -14.98
CA LYS A 339 12.70 6.50 -14.93
C LYS A 339 12.37 5.80 -13.62
N SER A 340 11.88 4.58 -13.73
CA SER A 340 11.38 3.84 -12.60
C SER A 340 11.95 2.43 -12.68
N GLY A 341 12.68 1.99 -11.64
CA GLY A 341 13.26 0.65 -11.63
C GLY A 341 12.19 -0.45 -11.67
N LEU A 342 12.54 -1.66 -12.09
CA LEU A 342 11.60 -2.78 -12.02
C LEU A 342 11.27 -3.08 -10.55
N LYS A 343 9.97 -3.03 -10.21
CA LYS A 343 9.49 -3.38 -8.87
C LYS A 343 9.08 -4.82 -8.88
N ARG A 344 9.67 -5.57 -7.98
CA ARG A 344 9.50 -6.99 -7.83
C ARG A 344 8.89 -7.27 -6.47
N ILE A 345 7.62 -7.66 -6.46
CA ILE A 345 6.91 -8.00 -5.23
C ILE A 345 7.34 -9.42 -4.83
N VAL A 346 8.05 -9.53 -3.71
CA VAL A 346 8.59 -10.81 -3.22
C VAL A 346 7.60 -11.47 -2.27
N SER A 347 7.05 -10.72 -1.32
CA SER A 347 6.04 -11.19 -0.37
C SER A 347 5.10 -10.07 0.08
N VAL A 348 3.88 -10.43 0.48
CA VAL A 348 2.83 -9.53 0.96
C VAL A 348 2.26 -10.07 2.25
N GLY A 349 2.40 -9.30 3.33
CA GLY A 349 1.78 -9.63 4.61
C GLY A 349 2.30 -10.91 5.25
N ALA A 350 3.56 -11.29 4.99
CA ALA A 350 4.19 -12.46 5.59
C ALA A 350 4.26 -12.33 7.11
N ALA A 351 3.79 -13.35 7.81
CA ALA A 351 3.66 -13.31 9.27
C ALA A 351 3.92 -14.68 9.93
N GLY A 352 4.54 -15.63 9.22
CA GLY A 352 4.82 -16.94 9.82
C GLY A 352 5.84 -16.91 10.96
N HIS A 353 6.59 -15.81 11.12
CA HIS A 353 7.44 -15.59 12.29
C HIS A 353 6.67 -15.19 13.55
N ILE A 354 5.39 -14.82 13.41
CA ILE A 354 4.56 -14.44 14.55
C ILE A 354 3.90 -15.70 15.10
N SER A 355 4.14 -15.99 16.37
CA SER A 355 3.56 -17.15 17.03
C SER A 355 2.02 -17.09 17.08
N ASP A 356 1.37 -18.26 16.97
CA ASP A 356 -0.09 -18.39 16.93
C ASP A 356 -0.80 -17.72 18.11
N GLY A 357 -0.18 -17.79 19.29
CA GLY A 357 -0.73 -17.26 20.53
C GLY A 357 -0.85 -15.73 20.56
N VAL A 358 -0.33 -15.02 19.56
CA VAL A 358 -0.41 -13.55 19.50
C VAL A 358 -0.79 -13.02 18.12
N MET A 359 -1.07 -13.87 17.13
CA MET A 359 -1.38 -13.41 15.76
C MET A 359 -2.76 -12.75 15.69
N THR A 360 -2.83 -11.51 15.15
CA THR A 360 -4.10 -10.77 15.03
C THR A 360 -4.19 -9.96 13.72
N TRP A 361 -5.42 -9.60 13.33
CA TRP A 361 -5.75 -8.87 12.09
C TRP A 361 -6.36 -7.48 12.35
N GLU A 362 -7.15 -7.37 13.41
CA GLU A 362 -7.97 -6.20 13.71
C GLU A 362 -7.56 -5.58 15.03
N ASN A 363 -7.59 -4.25 15.07
CA ASN A 363 -7.35 -3.51 16.30
C ASN A 363 -8.53 -3.72 17.26
N ILE A 364 -8.28 -3.50 18.55
CA ILE A 364 -9.34 -3.59 19.55
C ILE A 364 -10.14 -2.28 19.52
N LYS A 365 -11.47 -2.40 19.36
CA LYS A 365 -12.40 -1.28 19.46
C LYS A 365 -12.71 -1.02 20.93
N GLY A 366 -12.67 0.24 21.35
CA GLY A 366 -12.99 0.67 22.71
C GLY A 366 -11.77 1.04 23.56
N PRO A 367 -12.03 1.62 24.75
CA PRO A 367 -11.00 2.21 25.61
C PRO A 367 -10.22 1.18 26.43
N ASP A 368 -10.78 -0.02 26.59
CA ASP A 368 -10.38 -0.94 27.65
C ASP A 368 -9.42 -2.04 27.17
N LEU A 369 -8.20 -2.02 27.70
CA LEU A 369 -7.21 -3.08 27.56
C LEU A 369 -7.58 -4.31 28.43
N SER A 370 -8.54 -4.19 29.36
CA SER A 370 -8.94 -5.26 30.27
C SER A 370 -9.72 -6.41 29.58
N LEU A 371 -10.25 -6.20 28.36
CA LEU A 371 -10.79 -7.28 27.54
C LEU A 371 -9.71 -8.31 27.11
N GLU A 372 -8.43 -8.09 27.46
CA GLU A 372 -7.36 -9.08 27.37
C GLU A 372 -7.42 -10.18 28.47
N THR A 373 -8.48 -10.28 29.28
CA THR A 373 -8.61 -11.34 30.30
C THR A 373 -8.75 -12.73 29.67
N GLY A 374 -7.61 -13.39 29.43
CA GLY A 374 -7.44 -14.85 29.50
C GLY A 374 -7.74 -15.69 28.25
N ASP A 375 -8.63 -15.25 27.35
CA ASP A 375 -9.14 -16.14 26.28
C ASP A 375 -8.24 -16.25 25.03
N GLY A 376 -7.06 -15.63 25.06
CA GLY A 376 -6.12 -15.60 23.94
C GLY A 376 -6.57 -14.69 22.78
N PRO A 377 -5.82 -14.66 21.67
CA PRO A 377 -6.18 -13.84 20.51
C PRO A 377 -7.49 -14.31 19.90
N ILE A 378 -8.40 -13.36 19.61
CA ILE A 378 -9.66 -13.65 18.94
C ILE A 378 -9.37 -14.32 17.59
N ARG A 379 -9.66 -15.62 17.51
CA ARG A 379 -9.44 -16.40 16.28
C ARG A 379 -10.51 -16.04 15.26
N LYS A 380 -10.13 -15.25 14.25
CA LYS A 380 -11.01 -14.94 13.13
C LYS A 380 -11.06 -16.12 12.15
N LYS A 381 -11.97 -17.06 12.40
CA LYS A 381 -12.28 -18.09 11.42
C LYS A 381 -13.03 -17.45 10.25
N LEU A 382 -12.43 -17.53 9.06
CA LEU A 382 -13.03 -16.96 7.87
C LEU A 382 -14.26 -17.78 7.48
N SER A 383 -15.33 -17.10 7.05
CA SER A 383 -16.44 -17.75 6.36
C SER A 383 -16.10 -17.98 4.88
N GLY A 384 -16.83 -18.89 4.25
CA GLY A 384 -16.63 -19.23 2.85
C GLY A 384 -15.46 -20.17 2.60
N ARG A 385 -14.85 -20.08 1.41
CA ARG A 385 -13.76 -20.94 0.97
C ARG A 385 -12.42 -20.22 1.13
N SER A 386 -11.44 -20.87 1.74
CA SER A 386 -10.05 -20.42 1.73
C SER A 386 -9.28 -21.21 0.69
N VAL A 387 -8.81 -20.55 -0.36
CA VAL A 387 -7.91 -21.14 -1.35
C VAL A 387 -6.48 -20.77 -0.96
N ILE A 388 -5.69 -21.76 -0.59
CA ILE A 388 -4.29 -21.64 -0.23
C ILE A 388 -3.44 -22.16 -1.37
N MET A 389 -2.81 -21.25 -2.10
CA MET A 389 -1.94 -21.55 -3.21
C MET A 389 -0.51 -21.76 -2.71
N VAL A 390 0.06 -22.93 -2.98
CA VAL A 390 1.43 -23.31 -2.63
C VAL A 390 2.25 -23.32 -3.90
N CYS A 391 3.19 -22.37 -4.04
CA CYS A 391 4.05 -22.31 -5.21
C CYS A 391 5.03 -23.47 -5.16
N ALA A 392 4.90 -24.45 -6.04
CA ALA A 392 5.89 -25.51 -6.10
C ALA A 392 7.24 -24.98 -6.62
N PRO A 393 8.36 -25.64 -6.25
CA PRO A 393 9.63 -25.42 -6.94
C PRO A 393 9.46 -25.86 -8.40
N SER A 394 9.70 -24.96 -9.34
CA SER A 394 9.69 -25.26 -10.77
C SER A 394 11.12 -25.47 -11.28
N GLU A 395 11.30 -26.43 -12.19
CA GLU A 395 12.56 -26.59 -12.93
C GLU A 395 12.84 -25.39 -13.84
N ASP A 396 11.79 -24.69 -14.30
CA ASP A 396 11.88 -23.54 -15.22
C ASP A 396 12.62 -22.32 -14.64
N ASP A 397 12.73 -22.23 -13.30
CA ASP A 397 13.50 -21.18 -12.61
C ASP A 397 15.03 -21.35 -12.82
N ALA A 398 15.48 -22.30 -13.66
CA ALA A 398 16.89 -22.56 -13.99
C ALA A 398 17.32 -22.01 -15.36
N SER A 399 16.43 -21.35 -16.11
CA SER A 399 16.64 -21.02 -17.53
C SER A 399 17.59 -19.84 -17.83
N THR A 400 18.07 -19.08 -16.84
CA THR A 400 19.15 -18.10 -17.06
C THR A 400 20.51 -18.72 -16.72
N GLU A 401 21.41 -18.79 -17.71
CA GLU A 401 22.76 -19.40 -17.59
C GLU A 401 23.56 -18.88 -16.38
N GLU A 402 23.36 -17.61 -16.02
CA GLU A 402 24.02 -16.97 -14.87
C GLU A 402 23.49 -17.47 -13.50
N HIS A 403 22.23 -17.90 -13.41
CA HIS A 403 21.68 -18.56 -12.22
C HIS A 403 21.96 -20.05 -12.19
N ALA A 404 22.10 -20.71 -13.34
CA ALA A 404 22.48 -22.12 -13.42
C ALA A 404 23.87 -22.39 -12.82
N ALA A 405 24.80 -21.44 -12.93
CA ALA A 405 26.15 -21.54 -12.35
C ALA A 405 26.21 -21.28 -10.83
N LYS A 406 25.29 -20.45 -10.28
CA LYS A 406 25.19 -20.14 -8.84
C LYS A 406 24.22 -21.02 -8.06
N LYS A 407 23.28 -21.70 -8.72
CA LYS A 407 22.41 -22.71 -8.08
C LYS A 407 23.24 -23.95 -7.78
N GLN A 408 23.82 -23.98 -6.58
CA GLN A 408 24.05 -25.25 -5.88
C GLN A 408 22.79 -26.11 -6.08
N LYS A 409 22.97 -27.29 -6.65
CA LYS A 409 21.92 -28.29 -6.81
C LYS A 409 21.31 -28.51 -5.42
N ILE A 410 20.15 -27.88 -5.15
CA ILE A 410 19.42 -28.06 -3.89
C ILE A 410 19.29 -29.55 -3.73
N SER A 411 19.86 -30.09 -2.65
CA SER A 411 19.84 -31.53 -2.45
C SER A 411 18.39 -31.98 -2.34
N MET A 412 18.07 -33.18 -2.82
CA MET A 412 16.73 -33.76 -2.65
C MET A 412 16.29 -33.74 -1.17
N GLN A 413 17.25 -33.88 -0.25
CA GLN A 413 17.01 -33.76 1.20
C GLN A 413 16.60 -32.36 1.61
N GLU A 414 17.28 -31.32 1.12
CA GLU A 414 16.92 -29.93 1.42
C GLU A 414 15.55 -29.58 0.87
N LEU A 415 15.24 -30.01 -0.36
CA LEU A 415 13.91 -29.83 -0.94
C LEU A 415 12.83 -30.51 -0.11
N HIS A 416 13.06 -31.76 0.30
CA HIS A 416 12.14 -32.49 1.18
C HIS A 416 11.93 -31.76 2.51
N ASN A 417 13.01 -31.29 3.15
CA ASN A 417 12.94 -30.52 4.40
C ASN A 417 12.10 -29.25 4.24
N ARG A 418 12.25 -28.52 3.13
CA ARG A 418 11.45 -27.31 2.86
C ARG A 418 9.98 -27.65 2.63
N VAL A 419 9.67 -28.74 1.94
CA VAL A 419 8.28 -29.21 1.78
C VAL A 419 7.67 -29.55 3.15
N GLU A 420 8.40 -30.22 4.02
CA GLU A 420 7.95 -30.55 5.38
C GLU A 420 7.70 -29.28 6.23
N GLN A 421 8.58 -28.29 6.16
CA GLN A 421 8.40 -26.99 6.81
C GLN A 421 7.17 -26.26 6.29
N THR A 422 6.95 -26.31 4.97
CA THR A 422 5.75 -25.73 4.33
C THR A 422 4.48 -26.43 4.78
N ALA A 423 4.51 -27.76 4.86
CA ALA A 423 3.39 -28.55 5.36
C ALA A 423 3.08 -28.25 6.84
N ALA A 424 4.11 -28.05 7.67
CA ALA A 424 3.96 -27.59 9.04
C ALA A 424 3.36 -26.18 9.13
N HIS A 425 3.83 -25.24 8.30
CA HIS A 425 3.28 -23.88 8.22
C HIS A 425 1.80 -23.88 7.78
N LEU A 426 1.46 -24.67 6.77
CA LEU A 426 0.07 -24.88 6.34
C LEU A 426 -0.79 -25.43 7.46
N LYS A 427 -0.28 -26.40 8.22
CA LYS A 427 -1.00 -26.97 9.36
C LYS A 427 -1.27 -25.92 10.43
N LEU A 428 -0.29 -25.08 10.72
CA LEU A 428 -0.40 -23.97 11.66
C LEU A 428 -1.46 -22.96 11.21
N LEU A 429 -1.37 -22.46 9.96
CA LEU A 429 -2.39 -21.60 9.36
C LEU A 429 -3.79 -22.23 9.41
N SER A 430 -3.86 -23.55 9.20
CA SER A 430 -5.12 -24.26 9.18
C SER A 430 -5.86 -24.22 10.51
N SER A 431 -5.13 -24.14 11.62
CA SER A 431 -5.68 -24.09 12.98
C SER A 431 -6.34 -22.74 13.31
N PHE A 432 -5.99 -21.70 12.54
CA PHE A 432 -6.36 -20.32 12.84
C PHE A 432 -7.42 -19.77 11.90
N MET A 433 -7.17 -19.84 10.60
CA MET A 433 -7.97 -19.12 9.60
C MET A 433 -8.96 -20.02 8.86
N VAL A 434 -8.74 -21.33 8.92
CA VAL A 434 -9.19 -22.28 7.93
C VAL A 434 -9.97 -23.39 8.64
N SER A 435 -10.86 -24.07 7.94
CA SER A 435 -11.56 -25.23 8.51
C SER A 435 -10.83 -26.52 8.14
N GLY A 436 -10.50 -27.31 9.15
CA GLY A 436 -9.99 -28.67 8.95
C GLY A 436 -11.07 -29.70 8.60
N GLN A 437 -12.36 -29.34 8.61
CA GLN A 437 -13.46 -30.29 8.37
C GLN A 437 -13.68 -30.57 6.88
N ASN A 438 -13.57 -29.54 6.03
CA ASN A 438 -13.76 -29.64 4.58
C ASN A 438 -12.50 -29.13 3.89
N LEU A 439 -11.43 -29.95 3.92
CA LEU A 439 -10.16 -29.62 3.32
C LEU A 439 -9.88 -30.54 2.14
N SER A 440 -9.50 -29.96 1.01
CA SER A 440 -8.97 -30.67 -0.15
C SER A 440 -7.54 -30.21 -0.43
N VAL A 441 -6.69 -31.15 -0.84
CA VAL A 441 -5.37 -30.85 -1.39
C VAL A 441 -5.44 -31.18 -2.87
N VAL A 442 -5.09 -30.23 -3.72
CA VAL A 442 -5.16 -30.34 -5.16
C VAL A 442 -3.78 -30.04 -5.74
N SER A 443 -3.28 -30.86 -6.66
CA SER A 443 -2.03 -30.58 -7.36
C SER A 443 -2.05 -31.00 -8.82
N THR A 444 -1.09 -30.54 -9.60
CA THR A 444 -0.81 -31.13 -10.92
C THR A 444 -0.09 -32.48 -10.76
N ASN A 445 -0.06 -33.31 -11.82
CA ASN A 445 0.60 -34.62 -11.81
C ASN A 445 2.10 -34.51 -11.44
N SER A 446 2.78 -33.55 -12.05
CA SER A 446 4.19 -33.21 -11.80
C SER A 446 4.52 -32.91 -10.33
N LEU A 447 3.51 -32.55 -9.52
CA LEU A 447 3.67 -32.10 -8.13
C LEU A 447 3.00 -33.04 -7.11
N ALA A 448 2.62 -34.24 -7.55
CA ALA A 448 1.92 -35.20 -6.70
C ALA A 448 2.69 -35.54 -5.42
N SER A 449 4.02 -35.70 -5.47
CA SER A 449 4.83 -36.04 -4.29
C SER A 449 4.74 -34.98 -3.18
N THR A 450 4.87 -33.70 -3.55
CA THR A 450 4.68 -32.54 -2.65
C THR A 450 3.27 -32.53 -2.07
N ALA A 451 2.26 -32.82 -2.89
CA ALA A 451 0.87 -32.89 -2.45
C ALA A 451 0.61 -33.99 -1.43
N HIS A 452 1.23 -35.17 -1.60
CA HIS A 452 1.15 -36.26 -0.63
C HIS A 452 1.76 -35.87 0.71
N VAL A 453 2.94 -35.25 0.74
CA VAL A 453 3.58 -34.79 1.98
C VAL A 453 2.71 -33.77 2.71
N ILE A 454 2.15 -32.80 1.98
CA ILE A 454 1.24 -31.81 2.56
C ILE A 454 -0.04 -32.47 3.08
N ALA A 455 -0.66 -33.35 2.30
CA ALA A 455 -1.89 -34.05 2.66
C ALA A 455 -1.71 -34.91 3.93
N GLN A 456 -0.55 -35.56 4.12
CA GLN A 456 -0.25 -36.36 5.31
C GLN A 456 -0.30 -35.58 6.63
N ARG A 457 -0.14 -34.24 6.61
CA ARG A 457 -0.32 -33.39 7.80
C ARG A 457 -1.79 -33.24 8.22
N PHE A 458 -2.72 -33.72 7.40
CA PHE A 458 -4.15 -33.66 7.64
C PHE A 458 -4.75 -35.07 7.65
N ARG A 459 -5.50 -35.40 8.69
CA ARG A 459 -6.04 -36.76 8.86
C ARG A 459 -7.07 -37.06 7.78
N GLY A 460 -6.89 -38.18 7.07
CA GLY A 460 -7.89 -38.73 6.14
C GLY A 460 -8.03 -37.97 4.82
N ILE A 461 -7.05 -37.15 4.45
CA ILE A 461 -7.09 -36.38 3.21
C ILE A 461 -6.18 -37.03 2.17
N ASN A 462 -6.78 -37.42 1.04
CA ASN A 462 -6.05 -37.85 -0.15
C ASN A 462 -5.97 -36.68 -1.14
N PRO A 463 -4.81 -36.42 -1.75
CA PRO A 463 -4.69 -35.35 -2.72
C PRO A 463 -5.46 -35.69 -4.00
N GLN A 464 -6.19 -34.70 -4.53
CA GLN A 464 -6.78 -34.75 -5.86
C GLN A 464 -5.73 -34.30 -6.88
N ILE A 465 -5.43 -35.15 -7.86
CA ILE A 465 -4.44 -34.85 -8.88
C ILE A 465 -5.16 -34.38 -10.16
N MET A 466 -4.78 -33.21 -10.65
CA MET A 466 -5.24 -32.59 -11.89
C MET A 466 -4.24 -32.83 -13.03
N PRO A 467 -4.70 -32.86 -14.29
CA PRO A 467 -3.79 -32.92 -15.43
C PRO A 467 -2.90 -31.68 -15.49
N ASP A 468 -1.66 -31.84 -15.97
CA ASP A 468 -0.70 -30.73 -16.10
C ASP A 468 -1.15 -29.67 -17.12
N SER A 469 -2.13 -29.96 -17.99
CA SER A 469 -2.72 -28.98 -18.93
C SER A 469 -3.35 -27.77 -18.24
N VAL A 470 -3.64 -27.85 -16.94
CA VAL A 470 -4.06 -26.70 -16.12
C VAL A 470 -2.98 -25.61 -16.07
N VAL A 471 -1.71 -25.97 -16.24
CA VAL A 471 -0.59 -25.01 -16.32
C VAL A 471 -0.70 -24.16 -17.60
N GLU A 472 -1.14 -24.76 -18.71
CA GLU A 472 -1.32 -24.08 -20.00
C GLU A 472 -2.66 -23.32 -20.07
N HIS A 473 -3.67 -23.78 -19.34
CA HIS A 473 -5.02 -23.22 -19.31
C HIS A 473 -5.50 -22.93 -17.88
N PRO A 474 -4.88 -21.96 -17.17
CA PRO A 474 -5.12 -21.74 -15.74
C PRO A 474 -6.52 -21.21 -15.42
N GLU A 475 -7.26 -20.69 -16.41
CA GLU A 475 -8.64 -20.21 -16.22
C GLU A 475 -9.60 -21.32 -15.76
N GLY A 476 -9.42 -22.57 -16.25
CA GLY A 476 -10.26 -23.68 -15.81
C GLY A 476 -10.15 -23.94 -14.30
N ALA A 477 -8.91 -23.93 -13.77
CA ALA A 477 -8.68 -24.06 -12.34
C ALA A 477 -9.17 -22.85 -11.56
N PHE A 478 -9.00 -21.64 -12.10
CA PHE A 478 -9.55 -20.44 -11.47
C PHE A 478 -11.08 -20.52 -11.32
N LEU A 479 -11.80 -20.83 -12.39
CA LEU A 479 -13.26 -20.96 -12.35
C LEU A 479 -13.72 -22.06 -11.39
N GLN A 480 -13.01 -23.20 -11.37
CA GLN A 480 -13.31 -24.31 -10.46
C GLN A 480 -13.19 -23.92 -8.98
N PHE A 481 -12.07 -23.30 -8.58
CA PHE A 481 -11.78 -23.07 -7.15
C PHE A 481 -12.22 -21.70 -6.64
N PHE A 482 -12.32 -20.70 -7.54
CA PHE A 482 -12.63 -19.31 -7.19
C PHE A 482 -13.94 -18.79 -7.79
N GLY A 483 -14.44 -19.43 -8.86
CA GLY A 483 -15.64 -18.98 -9.57
C GLY A 483 -16.95 -19.38 -8.89
N ILE A 484 -16.99 -20.57 -8.29
CA ILE A 484 -18.19 -21.08 -7.60
C ILE A 484 -18.11 -20.73 -6.11
N PRO A 485 -18.92 -19.79 -5.60
CA PRO A 485 -18.97 -19.50 -4.18
C PRO A 485 -19.50 -20.73 -3.41
N PRO A 486 -19.08 -20.94 -2.15
CA PRO A 486 -19.67 -21.96 -1.30
C PRO A 486 -21.16 -21.69 -1.11
N THR A 487 -21.99 -22.74 -1.20
CA THR A 487 -23.46 -22.65 -1.14
C THR A 487 -24.01 -22.32 0.25
N ASP A 488 -23.22 -22.51 1.30
CA ASP A 488 -23.56 -22.16 2.68
C ASP A 488 -22.55 -21.17 3.25
N ASN A 489 -23.03 -20.02 3.73
CA ASN A 489 -22.23 -18.99 4.41
C ASN A 489 -21.48 -19.54 5.65
N LYS A 490 -21.99 -20.63 6.26
CA LYS A 490 -21.36 -21.30 7.40
C LYS A 490 -20.39 -22.39 6.97
N ALA A 491 -20.49 -22.89 5.74
CA ALA A 491 -19.55 -23.86 5.23
C ALA A 491 -18.18 -23.18 5.10
N ARG A 492 -17.22 -23.73 5.84
CA ARG A 492 -15.83 -23.35 5.76
C ARG A 492 -15.12 -24.41 4.97
N GLU A 493 -14.80 -24.08 3.73
CA GLU A 493 -14.07 -24.97 2.83
C GLU A 493 -12.64 -24.49 2.70
N THR A 494 -11.74 -25.43 2.52
CA THR A 494 -10.31 -25.19 2.35
C THR A 494 -9.82 -25.93 1.14
N VAL A 495 -9.22 -25.22 0.20
CA VAL A 495 -8.58 -25.82 -0.95
C VAL A 495 -7.11 -25.46 -0.90
N ILE A 496 -6.23 -26.44 -0.77
CA ILE A 496 -4.78 -26.25 -0.90
C ILE A 496 -4.41 -26.57 -2.36
N LEU A 497 -4.14 -25.55 -3.16
CA LEU A 497 -3.77 -25.68 -4.57
C LEU A 497 -2.25 -25.62 -4.73
N ILE A 498 -1.63 -26.72 -5.15
CA ILE A 498 -0.19 -26.85 -5.35
C ILE A 498 0.08 -26.87 -6.85
N ALA A 499 0.69 -25.81 -7.37
CA ALA A 499 0.96 -25.68 -8.79
C ALA A 499 2.26 -24.92 -9.04
N PRO A 500 2.79 -24.94 -10.28
CA PRO A 500 3.89 -24.07 -10.66
C PRO A 500 3.54 -22.59 -10.51
N LYS A 501 4.56 -21.75 -10.55
CA LYS A 501 4.43 -20.31 -10.29
C LYS A 501 3.45 -19.57 -11.21
N LYS A 502 3.55 -19.79 -12.52
CA LYS A 502 2.74 -19.10 -13.55
C LYS A 502 1.22 -19.25 -13.31
N PRO A 503 0.64 -20.46 -13.19
CA PRO A 503 -0.80 -20.62 -12.97
C PRO A 503 -1.27 -20.05 -11.63
N LEU A 504 -0.45 -20.05 -10.58
CA LEU A 504 -0.82 -19.44 -9.30
C LEU A 504 -0.85 -17.91 -9.35
N ILE A 505 0.13 -17.29 -10.02
CA ILE A 505 0.12 -15.85 -10.25
C ILE A 505 -1.11 -15.48 -11.09
N TYR A 506 -1.44 -16.28 -12.11
CA TYR A 506 -2.66 -16.08 -12.89
C TYR A 506 -3.91 -16.09 -12.00
N CYS A 507 -4.10 -17.13 -11.18
CA CYS A 507 -5.23 -17.23 -10.26
C CYS A 507 -5.28 -16.06 -9.27
N LEU A 508 -4.13 -15.59 -8.78
CA LEU A 508 -4.05 -14.40 -7.93
C LEU A 508 -4.51 -13.14 -8.67
N MET A 509 -4.05 -12.91 -9.90
CA MET A 509 -4.46 -11.73 -10.70
C MET A 509 -5.97 -11.76 -10.97
N ARG A 510 -6.51 -12.91 -11.36
CA ARG A 510 -7.96 -13.08 -11.54
C ARG A 510 -8.73 -12.86 -10.24
N ALA A 511 -8.19 -13.29 -9.11
CA ALA A 511 -8.79 -13.03 -7.79
C ALA A 511 -8.78 -11.54 -7.41
N LEU A 512 -7.91 -10.74 -8.02
CA LEU A 512 -7.84 -9.29 -7.91
C LEU A 512 -8.66 -8.57 -8.99
N TYR A 513 -9.58 -9.28 -9.64
CA TYR A 513 -10.49 -8.76 -10.68
C TYR A 513 -9.76 -8.21 -11.91
N PHE A 514 -8.61 -8.79 -12.26
CA PHE A 514 -8.00 -8.57 -13.57
C PHE A 514 -8.74 -9.40 -14.62
N GLU A 515 -8.92 -8.83 -15.81
CA GLU A 515 -9.46 -9.60 -16.93
C GLU A 515 -8.51 -10.72 -17.36
N GLN A 516 -9.03 -11.75 -18.03
CA GLN A 516 -8.25 -12.93 -18.39
C GLN A 516 -7.00 -12.56 -19.19
N GLU A 517 -7.16 -11.72 -20.21
CA GLU A 517 -6.05 -11.25 -21.03
C GLU A 517 -5.05 -10.38 -20.25
N GLU A 518 -5.55 -9.54 -19.34
CA GLU A 518 -4.72 -8.66 -18.50
C GLU A 518 -3.89 -9.49 -17.52
N ALA A 519 -4.49 -10.49 -16.88
CA ALA A 519 -3.82 -11.44 -16.00
C ALA A 519 -2.72 -12.23 -16.73
N MET A 520 -3.00 -12.72 -17.94
CA MET A 520 -1.99 -13.41 -18.76
C MET A 520 -0.82 -12.50 -19.11
N LYS A 521 -1.08 -11.24 -19.50
CA LYS A 521 -0.03 -10.25 -19.78
C LYS A 521 0.86 -9.99 -18.57
N LEU A 522 0.28 -9.84 -17.38
CA LEU A 522 1.03 -9.64 -16.13
C LEU A 522 1.89 -10.85 -15.75
N VAL A 523 1.38 -12.06 -15.97
CA VAL A 523 2.14 -13.30 -15.76
C VAL A 523 3.32 -13.36 -16.73
N ALA A 524 3.09 -13.03 -18.01
CA ALA A 524 4.14 -13.02 -19.03
C ALA A 524 5.21 -11.94 -18.79
N ALA A 525 4.82 -10.78 -18.27
CA ALA A 525 5.72 -9.68 -17.92
C ALA A 525 6.62 -9.98 -16.70
N GLY A 526 6.31 -11.02 -15.92
CA GLY A 526 7.12 -11.39 -14.75
C GLY A 526 7.04 -10.39 -13.58
N THR A 527 6.05 -9.48 -13.56
CA THR A 527 5.88 -8.47 -12.48
C THR A 527 5.75 -9.11 -11.09
N TYR A 528 5.12 -10.28 -11.01
CA TYR A 528 4.99 -11.11 -9.80
C TYR A 528 5.97 -12.30 -9.80
N GLY A 529 6.99 -12.23 -10.65
CA GLY A 529 7.98 -13.26 -10.91
C GLY A 529 8.92 -13.57 -9.75
N ALA A 530 8.65 -13.10 -8.54
CA ALA A 530 9.50 -13.33 -7.36
C ALA A 530 8.82 -14.04 -6.20
N ILE A 531 7.59 -14.53 -6.40
CA ILE A 531 7.00 -15.49 -5.46
C ILE A 531 7.97 -16.67 -5.34
N GLY A 532 8.49 -16.88 -4.13
CA GLY A 532 9.48 -17.90 -3.84
C GLY A 532 8.90 -19.31 -3.95
N SER A 533 9.76 -20.30 -4.23
CA SER A 533 9.38 -21.70 -4.14
C SER A 533 8.90 -22.02 -2.72
N LEU A 534 7.85 -22.84 -2.65
CA LEU A 534 7.13 -23.28 -1.46
C LEU A 534 6.49 -22.16 -0.62
N SER A 535 6.35 -20.98 -1.21
CA SER A 535 5.62 -19.88 -0.60
C SER A 535 4.10 -20.09 -0.65
N LEU A 536 3.39 -19.46 0.30
CA LEU A 536 1.95 -19.56 0.45
C LEU A 536 1.26 -18.26 0.06
N THR A 537 0.21 -18.37 -0.75
CA THR A 537 -0.72 -17.27 -1.04
C THR A 537 -2.12 -17.68 -0.62
N VAL A 538 -2.79 -16.86 0.19
CA VAL A 538 -4.12 -17.20 0.72
C VAL A 538 -5.14 -16.22 0.19
N VAL A 539 -6.17 -16.74 -0.47
CA VAL A 539 -7.33 -15.99 -0.94
C VAL A 539 -8.58 -16.56 -0.31
N ASN A 540 -9.39 -15.70 0.31
CA ASN A 540 -10.70 -16.06 0.82
C ASN A 540 -11.77 -15.69 -0.21
N VAL A 541 -12.52 -16.69 -0.66
CA VAL A 541 -13.68 -16.56 -1.53
C VAL A 541 -14.92 -16.62 -0.65
N ARG A 542 -15.62 -15.49 -0.56
CA ARG A 542 -16.84 -15.36 0.23
C ARG A 542 -18.04 -15.85 -0.56
N ALA A 543 -19.15 -16.07 0.15
CA ALA A 543 -20.37 -16.56 -0.47
C ALA A 543 -21.04 -15.55 -1.42
N ASP A 544 -20.77 -14.25 -1.23
CA ASP A 544 -21.14 -13.19 -2.20
C ASP A 544 -20.21 -13.16 -3.42
N SER A 545 -19.37 -14.19 -3.61
CA SER A 545 -18.34 -14.31 -4.64
C SER A 545 -17.20 -13.28 -4.55
N SER A 546 -17.23 -12.39 -3.53
CA SER A 546 -16.16 -11.45 -3.31
C SER A 546 -14.90 -12.18 -2.83
N LYS A 547 -13.75 -11.69 -3.28
CA LYS A 547 -12.45 -12.31 -3.03
C LYS A 547 -11.61 -11.38 -2.19
N LYS A 548 -10.93 -11.96 -1.21
CA LYS A 548 -10.06 -11.20 -0.30
C LYS A 548 -8.71 -11.88 -0.20
N VAL A 549 -7.66 -11.18 -0.63
CA VAL A 549 -6.28 -11.67 -0.54
C VAL A 549 -5.74 -11.38 0.86
N LEU A 550 -5.28 -12.41 1.54
CA LEU A 550 -4.87 -12.32 2.95
C LEU A 550 -3.35 -12.35 3.10
N THR A 551 -2.66 -13.04 2.19
CA THR A 551 -1.21 -13.07 2.12
C THR A 551 -0.78 -13.50 0.72
N VAL A 552 0.39 -13.05 0.26
CA VAL A 552 0.99 -13.48 -1.02
C VAL A 552 2.45 -13.81 -0.77
N GLY A 553 2.92 -14.97 -1.25
CA GLY A 553 4.31 -15.36 -1.10
C GLY A 553 4.79 -15.43 0.35
N ASP A 554 3.90 -15.78 1.30
CA ASP A 554 4.29 -16.00 2.70
C ASP A 554 5.05 -17.31 2.79
N CYS A 555 6.36 -17.17 2.91
CA CYS A 555 7.19 -18.33 3.07
C CYS A 555 7.34 -18.74 4.52
N GLY A 556 6.79 -18.03 5.53
CA GLY A 556 6.72 -18.34 6.98
C GLY A 556 7.94 -18.88 7.75
N HIS A 557 8.96 -19.37 7.05
CA HIS A 557 9.98 -20.33 7.45
C HIS A 557 11.25 -20.16 6.60
N LEU A 558 11.39 -19.10 5.79
CA LEU A 558 12.63 -18.90 5.03
C LEU A 558 13.76 -18.55 5.99
N ASN A 559 14.44 -19.59 6.49
CA ASN A 559 15.88 -19.70 6.62
C ASN A 559 16.49 -20.15 5.30
#